data_AF-Q6PDZ4-F1
#
_entry.id   AF-Q6PDZ4-F1
#
_cell.length_a   1.000
_cell.length_b   1.000
_cell.length_c   1.000
_cell.angle_alpha   90.00
_cell.angle_beta   90.00
_cell.angle_gamma   90.00
#
_symmetry.space_group_name_H-M   'P 1'
#
loop_
_entity.id
_entity.type
_entity.pdbx_description
1 polymer ?
#
loop_
_entity_poly.entity_id
_entity_poly.type
_entity_poly.pdbx_seq_one_letter_code
_entity_poly.pdbx_strand_id
1 'polypeptide(L)'
;MTPEQSANLLKWAASSFETAMFINYEQVNMDDRFGQIMIENLRRRSCDLAGVETCKSLESQVRASPQPAKRGTRWQVHPEKPCCACDQAQRVPM
;
A
#
# COMPACT_ATOMS: atom_id res chain seq x y z
N MET A 1 3.02 13.46 0.54
CA MET A 1 1.83 13.52 1.42
C MET A 1 2.20 12.86 2.73
N THR A 2 2.06 13.53 3.87
CA THR A 2 2.37 12.90 5.16
C THR A 2 1.31 11.84 5.50
N PRO A 3 1.62 10.86 6.36
CA PRO A 3 0.64 9.88 6.82
C PRO A 3 -0.61 10.53 7.42
N GLU A 4 -0.45 11.61 8.19
CA GLU A 4 -1.55 12.36 8.77
C GLU A 4 -2.44 13.03 7.72
N GLN A 5 -1.85 13.66 6.70
CA GLN A 5 -2.61 14.23 5.59
C GLN A 5 -3.42 13.15 4.87
N SER A 6 -2.82 11.98 4.61
CA SER A 6 -3.51 10.86 3.96
C SER A 6 -4.65 10.31 4.83
N ALA A 7 -4.46 10.22 6.14
CA ALA A 7 -5.47 9.79 7.08
C ALA A 7 -6.66 10.75 7.14
N ASN A 8 -6.38 12.06 7.13
CA ASN A 8 -7.42 13.09 7.12
C ASN A 8 -8.23 13.07 5.81
N LEU A 9 -7.59 12.83 4.67
CA LEU A 9 -8.29 12.66 3.39
C LEU A 9 -9.22 11.45 3.41
N LEU A 10 -8.73 10.30 3.89
CA LEU A 10 -9.54 9.09 4.02
C LEU A 10 -10.71 9.29 4.99
N LYS A 11 -10.47 9.99 6.11
CA LYS A 11 -11.51 10.34 7.09
C LYS A 11 -12.59 11.23 6.47
N TRP A 12 -12.19 12.28 5.76
CA TRP A 12 -13.12 13.17 5.06
C TRP A 12 -13.93 12.44 4.00
N ALA A 13 -13.29 11.62 3.17
CA ALA A 13 -13.98 10.87 2.14
C ALA A 13 -14.98 9.87 2.76
N ALA A 14 -14.59 9.16 3.81
CA ALA A 14 -15.49 8.25 4.52
C ALA A 14 -16.67 8.95 5.20
N SER A 15 -16.52 10.21 5.64
CA SER A 15 -17.63 10.99 6.21
C SER A 15 -18.52 11.65 5.16
N SER A 16 -18.03 11.83 3.94
CA SER A 16 -18.74 12.56 2.88
C SER A 16 -19.69 11.68 2.07
N PHE A 17 -19.48 10.37 2.06
CA PHE A 17 -20.29 9.41 1.31
C PHE A 17 -20.90 8.38 2.25
N GLU A 18 -22.20 8.12 2.12
CA GLU A 18 -22.91 7.10 2.89
C GLU A 18 -22.34 5.69 2.63
N THR A 19 -21.91 5.43 1.39
CA THR A 19 -21.21 4.20 1.00
C THR A 19 -19.98 4.54 0.17
N ALA A 20 -18.80 4.13 0.62
CA ALA A 20 -17.53 4.34 -0.07
C ALA A 20 -16.68 3.06 -0.09
N MET A 21 -15.91 2.88 -1.16
CA MET A 21 -14.89 1.83 -1.27
C MET A 21 -13.54 2.49 -1.56
N PHE A 22 -12.52 2.11 -0.80
CA PHE A 22 -11.15 2.58 -0.99
C PHE A 22 -10.28 1.42 -1.47
N ILE A 23 -9.61 1.62 -2.60
CA ILE A 23 -8.57 0.71 -3.08
C ILE A 23 -7.25 1.46 -2.92
N ASN A 24 -6.40 0.99 -2.02
CA ASN A 24 -5.06 1.55 -1.82
C ASN A 24 -4.01 0.62 -2.41
N TYR A 25 -3.16 1.15 -3.28
CA TYR A 25 -2.03 0.45 -3.88
C TYR A 25 -0.75 1.17 -3.46
N GLU A 26 0.01 0.55 -2.56
CA GLU A 26 1.19 1.16 -1.94
C GLU A 26 2.31 0.13 -1.76
N GLN A 27 3.55 0.62 -1.64
CA GLN A 27 4.72 -0.22 -1.36
C GLN A 27 4.58 -0.90 0.01
N VAL A 28 5.02 -2.15 0.12
CA VAL A 28 4.96 -2.98 1.34
C VAL A 28 6.24 -3.79 1.48
N ASN A 29 6.50 -4.31 2.68
CA ASN A 29 7.73 -5.05 3.03
C ASN A 29 8.99 -4.19 2.92
N MET A 30 8.88 -2.91 3.25
CA MET A 30 9.98 -1.94 3.09
C MET A 30 11.21 -2.20 3.97
N ASP A 31 11.13 -3.18 4.88
CA ASP A 31 12.21 -3.57 5.78
C ASP A 31 13.15 -4.63 5.17
N ASP A 32 12.76 -5.24 4.04
CA ASP A 32 13.60 -6.23 3.36
C ASP A 32 14.68 -5.56 2.48
N ARG A 33 15.57 -6.39 1.91
CA ARG A 33 16.67 -5.89 1.05
C ARG A 33 16.17 -5.15 -0.19
N PHE A 34 15.02 -5.54 -0.75
CA PHE A 34 14.43 -4.86 -1.89
C PHE A 34 13.93 -3.47 -1.48
N GLY A 35 13.24 -3.37 -0.34
CA GLY A 35 12.79 -2.13 0.27
C GLY A 35 13.93 -1.16 0.55
N GLN A 36 15.04 -1.63 1.13
CA GLN A 36 16.22 -0.79 1.39
C GLN A 36 16.82 -0.23 0.09
N ILE A 37 17.01 -1.08 -0.93
CA ILE A 37 17.51 -0.65 -2.24
C ILE A 37 16.55 0.35 -2.88
N MET A 38 15.24 0.15 -2.76
CA MET A 38 14.24 1.08 -3.28
C MET A 38 14.32 2.45 -2.59
N ILE A 39 14.41 2.48 -1.26
CA ILE A 39 14.55 3.72 -0.49
C ILE A 39 15.83 4.46 -0.91
N GLU A 40 16.94 3.75 -1.02
CA GLU A 40 18.21 4.35 -1.43
C GLU A 40 18.12 4.94 -2.84
N ASN A 41 17.51 4.22 -3.79
CA ASN A 41 17.31 4.71 -5.16
C ASN A 41 16.44 5.97 -5.21
N LEU A 42 15.39 6.05 -4.40
CA LEU A 42 14.52 7.22 -4.31
C LEU A 42 15.28 8.41 -3.70
N ARG A 43 16.01 8.20 -2.59
CA ARG A 43 16.80 9.25 -1.92
C ARG A 43 17.89 9.84 -2.82
N ARG A 44 18.55 9.00 -3.62
CA ARG A 44 19.55 9.44 -4.61
C ARG A 44 18.96 10.39 -5.67
N ARG A 45 17.65 10.35 -5.89
CA ARG A 45 16.91 11.24 -6.79
C ARG A 45 16.18 12.36 -6.05
N SER A 46 16.54 12.59 -4.78
CA SER A 46 15.90 13.58 -3.91
C SER A 46 14.38 13.36 -3.77
N CYS A 47 13.96 12.10 -3.80
CA CYS A 47 12.58 11.69 -3.58
C CYS A 47 12.50 10.91 -2.26
N ASP A 48 11.74 11.39 -1.30
CA ASP A 48 11.50 10.69 -0.05
C ASP A 48 10.14 9.99 -0.06
N LEU A 49 10.13 8.74 0.40
CA LEU A 49 8.90 7.99 0.62
C LEU A 49 8.35 8.29 2.01
N ALA A 50 7.40 9.22 2.09
CA ALA A 50 6.73 9.56 3.34
C ALA A 50 5.98 8.34 3.91
N GLY A 51 6.10 8.09 5.22
CA GLY A 51 5.42 6.96 5.87
C GLY A 51 6.08 5.60 5.63
N VAL A 52 7.32 5.54 5.14
CA VAL A 52 8.04 4.28 4.94
C VAL A 52 8.10 3.40 6.19
N GLU A 53 8.20 4.01 7.38
CA GLU A 53 8.21 3.30 8.66
C GLU A 53 6.91 2.53 8.94
N THR A 54 5.77 2.99 8.40
CA THR A 54 4.47 2.31 8.51
C THR A 54 4.29 1.19 7.47
N CYS A 55 5.19 1.08 6.50
CA CYS A 55 5.12 0.13 5.38
C CYS A 55 6.08 -1.06 5.50
N LYS A 56 6.60 -1.35 6.71
CA LYS A 56 7.54 -2.46 6.97
C LYS A 56 6.95 -3.84 6.71
N SER A 57 5.65 -4.01 6.91
CA SER A 57 4.93 -5.26 6.66
C SER A 57 3.46 -4.97 6.39
N LEU A 58 2.76 -5.97 5.83
CA LEU A 58 1.30 -5.89 5.61
C LEU A 58 0.55 -5.57 6.91
N GLU A 59 0.96 -6.20 8.01
CA GLU A 59 0.37 -6.00 9.34
C GLU A 59 0.59 -4.56 9.86
N SER A 60 1.78 -4.00 9.64
CA SER A 60 2.08 -2.62 10.03
C SER A 60 1.18 -1.60 9.33
N GLN A 61 0.88 -1.83 8.05
CA GLN A 61 -0.03 -0.98 7.28
C GLN A 61 -1.49 -1.11 7.74
N VAL A 62 -1.93 -2.32 8.08
CA VAL A 62 -3.27 -2.55 8.62
C VAL A 62 -3.43 -1.81 9.95
N ARG A 63 -2.44 -1.90 10.84
CA ARG A 63 -2.46 -1.21 12.13
C ARG A 63 -2.43 0.31 11.98
N ALA A 64 -1.71 0.84 11.01
CA ALA A 64 -1.63 2.28 10.74
C ALA A 64 -2.86 2.86 10.02
N SER A 65 -3.76 2.01 9.52
CA SER A 65 -4.96 2.47 8.81
C SER A 65 -5.94 3.14 9.81
N PRO A 66 -6.34 4.39 9.59
CA PRO A 66 -7.07 5.21 10.58
C PRO A 66 -8.53 4.78 10.82
N GLN A 67 -9.01 3.71 10.19
CA GLN A 67 -10.36 3.21 10.40
C GLN A 67 -10.37 1.67 10.42
N PRO A 68 -11.16 1.05 11.32
CA PRO A 68 -11.52 -0.34 11.15
C PRO A 68 -12.43 -0.43 9.93
N ALA A 69 -11.87 -0.78 8.77
CA ALA A 69 -12.69 -1.19 7.63
C ALA A 69 -13.58 -2.35 8.11
N LYS A 70 -14.91 -2.14 8.17
CA LYS A 70 -15.87 -3.16 8.63
C LYS A 70 -15.76 -4.47 7.83
N ARG A 71 -15.19 -4.40 6.62
CA ARG A 71 -14.79 -5.50 5.75
C ARG A 71 -13.67 -5.00 4.83
N GLY A 72 -12.47 -5.55 4.92
CA GLY A 72 -11.32 -5.12 4.11
C GLY A 72 -10.38 -6.29 3.83
N THR A 73 -9.88 -6.39 2.61
CA THR A 73 -8.84 -7.35 2.25
C THR A 73 -7.63 -6.58 1.72
N ARG A 74 -6.44 -7.01 2.13
CA ARG A 74 -5.17 -6.40 1.72
C ARG A 74 -4.30 -7.50 1.13
N TRP A 75 -3.69 -7.21 -0.01
CA TRP A 75 -2.94 -8.18 -0.80
C TRP A 75 -1.62 -7.56 -1.26
N GLN A 76 -0.64 -8.43 -1.49
CA GLN A 76 0.61 -8.06 -2.17
C GLN A 76 0.49 -8.50 -3.63
N VAL A 77 1.16 -7.79 -4.54
CA VAL A 77 1.07 -8.07 -5.99
C VAL A 77 1.62 -9.45 -6.35
N HIS A 78 2.56 -9.96 -5.57
CA HIS A 78 3.07 -11.33 -5.67
C HIS A 78 2.94 -12.04 -4.33
N PRO A 79 1.73 -12.53 -3.96
CA PRO A 79 1.56 -13.32 -2.76
C PRO A 79 2.08 -14.74 -2.98
N GLU A 80 2.59 -15.38 -1.92
CA GLU A 80 2.91 -16.82 -1.93
C GLU A 80 1.69 -17.71 -2.20
N LYS A 81 0.47 -17.15 -2.17
CA LYS A 81 -0.77 -17.84 -2.53
C LYS A 81 -1.44 -17.19 -3.74
N PRO A 82 -1.86 -17.98 -4.74
CA PRO A 82 -2.51 -17.46 -5.93
C PRO A 82 -3.93 -17.02 -5.57
N CYS A 83 -4.22 -15.72 -5.66
CA CYS A 83 -5.58 -15.23 -5.70
C CYS A 83 -5.91 -14.87 -7.16
N CYS A 84 -6.61 -15.79 -7.83
CA CYS A 84 -7.40 -15.55 -9.04
C CYS A 84 -6.74 -14.77 -10.19
N ALA A 85 -5.81 -15.38 -10.94
CA ALA A 85 -5.65 -15.18 -12.40
C ALA A 85 -4.45 -15.96 -12.94
N CYS A 86 -4.55 -17.29 -13.05
CA CYS A 86 -3.56 -18.07 -13.80
C CYS A 86 -3.68 -17.84 -15.32
N ASP A 87 -4.75 -17.17 -15.81
CA ASP A 87 -5.03 -16.99 -17.24
C ASP A 87 -4.51 -15.69 -17.88
N GLN A 88 -3.98 -14.72 -17.13
CA GLN A 88 -3.54 -13.43 -17.70
C GLN A 88 -2.02 -13.25 -17.82
N ALA A 89 -1.21 -14.16 -17.26
CA ALA A 89 0.25 -14.02 -17.24
C ALA A 89 0.95 -14.23 -18.61
N GLN A 90 0.20 -14.52 -19.69
CA GLN A 90 0.76 -14.82 -21.01
C GLN A 90 0.71 -13.66 -22.03
N ARG A 91 0.41 -12.42 -21.62
CA ARG A 91 0.27 -11.28 -22.57
C ARG A 91 1.17 -10.07 -22.29
N VAL A 92 2.41 -10.28 -21.86
CA VAL A 92 3.42 -9.22 -21.95
C VAL A 92 4.30 -9.52 -23.18
N PRO A 93 3.97 -8.97 -24.37
CA PRO A 93 4.88 -9.06 -25.51
C PRO A 93 6.17 -8.30 -25.18
N MET A 94 7.30 -8.92 -25.54
CA MET A 94 8.64 -8.31 -25.45
C MET A 94 8.76 -7.08 -26.34
#